data_AF-A0A381UM33-F1
#
_entry.id   AF-A0A381UM33-F1
#
_cell.length_a   1.000
_cell.length_b   1.000
_cell.length_c   1.000
_cell.angle_alpha   90.00
_cell.angle_beta   90.00
_cell.angle_gamma   90.00
#
_symmetry.space_group_name_H-M   'P 1'
#
loop_
_entity.id
_entity.type
_entity.pdbx_description
1 polymer ?
#
loop_
_entity_poly.entity_id
_entity_poly.type
_entity_poly.pdbx_seq_one_letter_code
_entity_poly.pdbx_strand_id
1 'polypeptide(L)'
;MTNTKEFKAGVSVAPVTDWHYYDTKWTEFAMKRPIDNPDGYEKTSFVKTAKNLHGSLLLVHGTYDDNVHPQNSWHFIDELVKANIQFDMMFYPMRKHGISDDPARIHLYNKMLKFWSQNL
;
A
#
# COMPACT_ATOMS: atom_id res chain seq x y z
N MET A 1 -5.30 2.64 -8.00
CA MET A 1 -6.64 2.08 -8.17
C MET A 1 -7.51 2.49 -7.02
N THR A 2 -8.82 2.50 -7.21
CA THR A 2 -9.79 2.85 -6.17
C THR A 2 -11.02 1.94 -6.27
N ASN A 3 -11.83 1.90 -5.21
CA ASN A 3 -13.12 1.19 -5.18
C ASN A 3 -14.25 2.00 -5.86
N THR A 4 -13.90 3.03 -6.62
CA THR A 4 -14.81 4.03 -7.17
C THR A 4 -14.41 4.33 -8.61
N LYS A 5 -15.32 4.82 -9.46
CA LYS A 5 -15.02 5.06 -10.89
C LYS A 5 -14.57 6.49 -11.19
N GLU A 6 -14.62 7.36 -10.19
CA GLU A 6 -14.31 8.78 -10.25
C GLU A 6 -12.80 9.04 -10.30
N PHE A 7 -12.00 8.13 -9.74
CA PHE A 7 -10.54 8.22 -9.77
C PHE A 7 -9.95 7.26 -10.79
N LYS A 8 -9.31 7.80 -11.84
CA LYS A 8 -8.68 7.02 -12.93
C LYS A 8 -7.38 6.32 -12.51
N ALA A 9 -6.61 6.93 -11.61
CA ALA A 9 -5.31 6.42 -11.18
C ALA A 9 -5.02 6.80 -9.72
N GLY A 10 -4.16 6.04 -9.04
CA GLY A 10 -3.73 6.32 -7.67
C GLY A 10 -2.31 5.84 -7.40
N VAL A 11 -1.57 6.62 -6.61
CA VAL A 11 -0.25 6.26 -6.10
C VAL A 11 -0.36 6.02 -4.59
N SER A 12 0.19 4.91 -4.11
CA SER A 12 0.19 4.54 -2.70
C SER A 12 1.62 4.26 -2.24
N VAL A 13 2.12 5.08 -1.31
CA VAL A 13 3.51 5.01 -0.80
C VAL A 13 3.48 4.57 0.65
N ALA A 14 4.22 3.50 0.98
CA ALA A 14 4.28 2.86 2.29
C ALA A 14 2.90 2.63 2.95
N PRO A 15 1.93 1.97 2.27
CA PRO A 15 0.58 1.84 2.80
C PRO A 15 0.46 0.76 3.88
N VAL A 16 -0.37 1.05 4.88
CA VAL A 16 -1.00 0.02 5.71
C VAL A 16 -2.15 -0.57 4.90
N THR A 17 -2.04 -1.85 4.54
CA THR A 17 -3.06 -2.56 3.73
C THR A 17 -3.92 -3.47 4.59
N ASP A 18 -3.39 -3.91 5.75
CA ASP A 18 -4.10 -4.69 6.74
C ASP A 18 -3.55 -4.36 8.13
N TRP A 19 -4.46 -4.08 9.06
CA TRP A 19 -4.16 -3.76 10.44
C TRP A 19 -3.49 -4.90 11.20
N HIS A 20 -3.61 -6.15 10.74
CA HIS A 20 -2.87 -7.27 11.31
C HIS A 20 -1.36 -7.17 11.13
N TYR A 21 -0.88 -6.39 10.16
CA TYR A 21 0.55 -6.22 9.86
C TYR A 21 1.15 -4.93 10.42
N TYR A 22 0.39 -4.19 11.23
CA TYR A 22 0.85 -2.94 11.84
C TYR A 22 1.14 -3.13 13.33
N ASP A 23 1.80 -2.16 13.97
CA ASP A 23 2.23 -2.31 15.36
C ASP A 23 1.05 -2.34 16.34
N THR A 24 1.20 -3.06 17.45
CA THR A 24 0.12 -3.23 18.44
C THR A 24 -0.27 -1.92 19.11
N LYS A 25 0.67 -1.00 19.33
CA LYS A 25 0.43 0.26 20.05
C LYS A 25 -0.60 1.12 19.31
N TRP A 26 -0.44 1.30 18.01
CA TRP A 26 -1.36 2.08 17.19
C TRP A 26 -2.61 1.28 16.82
N THR A 27 -2.41 0.02 16.43
CA THR A 27 -3.50 -0.83 15.97
C THR A 27 -4.51 -1.07 17.07
N GLU A 28 -4.10 -1.48 18.27
CA GLU A 28 -5.05 -1.76 19.35
C GLU A 28 -5.66 -0.48 19.94
N PHE A 29 -4.93 0.63 19.93
CA PHE A 29 -5.49 1.93 20.33
C PHE A 29 -6.65 2.35 19.42
N ALA A 30 -6.50 2.19 18.10
CA ALA A 30 -7.51 2.59 17.12
C ALA A 30 -8.59 1.53 16.88
N MET A 31 -8.20 0.26 16.84
CA MET A 31 -9.01 -0.87 16.37
C MET A 31 -9.37 -1.88 17.47
N LYS A 32 -8.85 -1.76 18.70
CA LYS A 32 -8.85 -2.81 19.74
C LYS A 32 -8.07 -4.06 19.31
N ARG A 33 -7.96 -5.05 20.19
CA ARG A 33 -7.33 -6.34 19.86
C ARG A 33 -8.15 -7.04 18.76
N PRO A 34 -7.53 -7.82 17.87
CA PRO A 34 -8.24 -8.55 16.81
C PRO A 34 -9.37 -9.45 17.35
N ILE A 35 -9.17 -10.05 18.53
CA ILE A 35 -10.19 -10.88 19.19
C ILE A 35 -11.40 -10.09 19.71
N ASP A 36 -11.21 -8.80 20.04
CA ASP A 36 -12.27 -7.93 20.55
C ASP A 36 -12.98 -7.15 19.43
N ASN A 37 -12.41 -7.11 18.23
CA ASN A 37 -12.98 -6.41 17.07
C ASN A 37 -12.71 -7.13 15.74
N PRO A 38 -13.04 -8.44 15.61
CA PRO A 38 -12.72 -9.20 14.41
C PRO A 38 -13.35 -8.60 13.15
N ASP A 39 -14.60 -8.12 13.25
CA ASP A 39 -15.31 -7.45 12.16
C ASP A 39 -14.63 -6.15 11.71
N GLY A 40 -14.00 -5.42 12.63
CA GLY A 40 -13.30 -4.18 12.31
C GLY A 40 -12.07 -4.45 11.46
N TYR A 41 -11.27 -5.45 11.84
CA TYR A 41 -10.11 -5.87 11.06
C TYR A 41 -10.54 -6.43 9.70
N GLU A 42 -11.62 -7.21 9.65
CA GLU A 42 -12.17 -7.77 8.40
C GLU A 42 -12.57 -6.66 7.41
N LYS A 43 -13.35 -5.67 7.88
CA LYS A 43 -13.90 -4.61 7.04
C LYS A 43 -12.88 -3.59 6.55
N THR A 44 -11.75 -3.47 7.24
CA THR A 44 -10.71 -2.49 6.94
C THR A 44 -9.50 -3.08 6.22
N SER A 45 -9.48 -4.40 5.99
CA SER A 45 -8.45 -5.06 5.20
C SER A 45 -8.63 -4.79 3.71
N PHE A 46 -7.74 -3.99 3.12
CA PHE A 46 -7.73 -3.73 1.68
C PHE A 46 -7.27 -4.94 0.86
N VAL A 47 -6.54 -5.86 1.50
CA VAL A 47 -6.12 -7.15 0.94
C VAL A 47 -7.32 -7.93 0.40
N LYS A 48 -8.42 -7.99 1.18
CA LYS A 48 -9.63 -8.73 0.79
C LYS A 48 -10.45 -8.05 -0.30
N THR A 49 -10.34 -6.74 -0.42
CA THR A 49 -11.04 -5.95 -1.44
C THR A 49 -10.20 -5.69 -2.69
N ALA A 50 -8.96 -6.19 -2.77
CA ALA A 50 -8.04 -5.92 -3.86
C ALA A 50 -8.65 -6.22 -5.24
N LYS A 51 -9.46 -7.29 -5.34
CA LYS A 51 -10.16 -7.69 -6.57
C LYS A 51 -11.20 -6.68 -7.09
N ASN A 52 -11.67 -5.77 -6.24
CA ASN A 52 -12.70 -4.78 -6.58
C ASN A 52 -12.12 -3.46 -7.08
N LEU A 53 -10.79 -3.37 -7.18
CA LEU A 53 -10.09 -2.16 -7.51
C LEU A 53 -10.13 -1.86 -9.02
N HIS A 54 -10.33 -0.59 -9.34
CA HIS A 54 -10.39 -0.09 -10.71
C HIS A 54 -9.35 1.02 -10.99
N GLY A 55 -8.97 1.17 -12.25
CA GLY A 55 -8.00 2.17 -12.71
C GLY A 55 -6.54 1.73 -12.59
N SER A 56 -5.61 2.68 -12.68
CA SER A 56 -4.18 2.40 -12.58
C SER A 56 -3.68 2.53 -11.14
N LEU A 57 -2.76 1.68 -10.71
CA LEU A 57 -2.14 1.72 -9.39
C LEU A 57 -0.62 1.74 -9.52
N LEU A 58 0.02 2.67 -8.80
CA LEU A 58 1.44 2.58 -8.46
C LEU A 58 1.57 2.33 -6.96
N LEU A 59 2.15 1.19 -6.60
CA LEU A 59 2.47 0.82 -5.22
C LEU A 59 3.97 1.04 -4.94
N VAL A 60 4.29 1.75 -3.86
CA VAL A 60 5.67 2.07 -3.49
C VAL A 60 5.95 1.67 -2.06
N HIS A 61 7.11 1.09 -1.79
CA HIS A 61 7.53 0.76 -0.42
C HIS A 61 9.05 0.80 -0.24
N GLY A 62 9.51 1.17 0.96
CA GLY A 62 10.89 0.97 1.39
C GLY A 62 11.10 -0.43 1.96
N THR A 63 12.10 -1.19 1.52
CA THR A 63 12.28 -2.57 2.01
C THR A 63 12.74 -2.66 3.47
N TYR A 64 13.22 -1.55 4.05
CA TYR A 64 13.67 -1.43 5.45
C TYR A 64 12.72 -0.55 6.26
N ASP A 65 11.47 -0.43 5.83
CA ASP A 65 10.45 0.29 6.56
C ASP A 65 10.19 -0.39 7.91
N ASP A 66 10.55 0.32 8.98
CA ASP A 66 10.45 -0.10 10.37
C ASP A 66 9.19 0.46 11.06
N ASN A 67 8.35 1.20 10.32
CA ASN A 67 7.08 1.74 10.80
C ASN A 67 5.92 0.98 10.15
N VAL A 68 5.78 1.07 8.82
CA VAL A 68 4.84 0.27 8.05
C VAL A 68 5.61 -0.87 7.42
N HIS A 69 5.52 -2.05 8.02
CA HIS A 69 6.32 -3.18 7.57
C HIS A 69 5.97 -3.59 6.12
N PRO A 70 6.96 -3.92 5.25
CA PRO A 70 6.74 -4.26 3.84
C PRO A 70 5.76 -5.40 3.58
N GLN A 71 5.53 -6.25 4.58
CA GLN A 71 4.49 -7.28 4.57
C GLN A 71 3.13 -6.72 4.13
N ASN A 72 2.79 -5.48 4.50
CA ASN A 72 1.58 -4.81 4.03
C ASN A 72 1.50 -4.79 2.49
N SER A 73 2.55 -4.32 1.82
CA SER A 73 2.57 -4.31 0.36
C SER A 73 2.63 -5.72 -0.23
N TRP A 74 3.40 -6.63 0.35
CA TRP A 74 3.53 -8.00 -0.18
C TRP A 74 2.21 -8.78 -0.19
N HIS A 75 1.46 -8.75 0.91
CA HIS A 75 0.15 -9.43 0.98
C HIS A 75 -0.87 -8.83 0.02
N PHE A 76 -0.86 -7.51 -0.12
CA PHE A 76 -1.75 -6.84 -1.07
C PHE A 76 -1.39 -7.15 -2.53
N ILE A 77 -0.09 -7.19 -2.86
CA ILE A 77 0.41 -7.62 -4.16
C ILE A 77 -0.03 -9.05 -4.47
N ASP A 78 0.10 -9.98 -3.52
CA ASP A 78 -0.28 -11.39 -3.72
C ASP A 78 -1.78 -11.52 -4.08
N GLU A 79 -2.65 -10.76 -3.43
CA GLU A 79 -4.09 -10.74 -3.79
C GLU A 79 -4.38 -10.10 -5.15
N LEU A 80 -3.67 -9.03 -5.52
CA LEU A 80 -3.78 -8.46 -6.87
C LEU A 80 -3.34 -9.47 -7.95
N VAL A 81 -2.26 -10.21 -7.69
CA VAL A 81 -1.78 -11.28 -8.57
C VAL A 81 -2.80 -12.41 -8.69
N LYS A 82 -3.35 -12.90 -7.56
CA LYS A 82 -4.43 -13.92 -7.56
C LYS A 82 -5.67 -13.47 -8.33
N ALA A 83 -6.00 -12.18 -8.27
CA ALA A 83 -7.12 -11.58 -9.00
C ALA A 83 -6.78 -11.23 -10.47
N ASN A 84 -5.55 -11.48 -10.93
CA ASN A 84 -5.06 -11.09 -12.25
C ASN A 84 -5.22 -9.59 -12.56
N ILE A 85 -5.01 -8.74 -11.55
CA ILE A 85 -5.06 -7.29 -11.68
C ILE A 85 -3.65 -6.76 -11.93
N GLN A 86 -3.47 -6.01 -13.02
CA GLN A 86 -2.19 -5.41 -13.39
C GLN A 86 -1.95 -4.12 -12.63
N PHE A 87 -0.75 -3.94 -12.08
CA PHE A 87 -0.34 -2.75 -11.32
C PHE A 87 1.14 -2.42 -11.54
N ASP A 88 1.51 -1.17 -11.30
CA ASP A 88 2.91 -0.75 -11.21
C ASP A 88 3.40 -0.84 -9.77
N MET A 89 4.68 -1.19 -9.59
CA MET A 89 5.32 -1.14 -8.29
C MET A 89 6.73 -0.54 -8.32
N MET A 90 7.18 -0.03 -7.17
CA MET A 90 8.56 0.40 -6.94
C MET A 90 8.97 0.11 -5.49
N PHE A 91 9.94 -0.78 -5.31
CA PHE A 91 10.59 -0.99 -4.02
C PHE A 91 11.90 -0.21 -3.94
N TYR A 92 12.16 0.42 -2.79
CA TYR A 92 13.42 1.10 -2.49
C TYR A 92 14.25 0.25 -1.52
N PRO A 93 15.30 -0.44 -2.00
CA PRO A 93 16.17 -1.24 -1.16
C PRO A 93 16.82 -0.41 -0.06
N MET A 94 16.84 -0.92 1.17
CA MET A 94 17.46 -0.29 2.35
C MET A 94 16.88 1.07 2.76
N ARG A 95 15.73 1.47 2.23
CA ARG A 95 15.04 2.70 2.65
C ARG A 95 13.98 2.37 3.69
N LYS A 96 13.91 3.20 4.72
CA LYS A 96 12.87 3.20 5.76
C LYS A 96 11.59 3.88 5.26
N HIS A 97 10.64 4.08 6.17
CA HIS A 97 9.34 4.70 5.92
C HIS A 97 9.39 6.00 5.10
N GLY A 98 10.35 6.87 5.41
CA GLY A 98 10.43 8.19 4.78
C GLY A 98 11.06 8.23 3.38
N ILE A 99 11.73 7.17 2.92
CA ILE A 99 12.50 7.15 1.66
C ILE A 99 13.30 8.46 1.49
N SER A 100 14.07 8.81 2.52
CA SER A 100 14.46 10.21 2.77
C SER A 100 15.80 10.62 2.16
N ASP A 101 16.60 9.69 1.65
CA ASP A 101 17.87 10.03 0.99
C ASP A 101 17.61 10.68 -0.37
N ASP A 102 18.41 11.70 -0.71
CA ASP A 102 18.20 12.51 -1.92
C ASP A 102 18.09 11.67 -3.21
N PRO A 103 18.95 10.67 -3.47
CA PRO A 103 18.83 9.86 -4.69
C PRO A 103 17.50 9.12 -4.78
N ALA A 104 17.07 8.44 -3.70
CA ALA A 104 15.82 7.69 -3.69
C ALA A 104 14.60 8.60 -3.79
N ARG A 105 14.65 9.75 -3.11
CA ARG A 105 13.56 10.73 -3.10
C ARG A 105 13.38 11.40 -4.46
N ILE A 106 14.46 11.80 -5.13
CA ILE A 106 14.40 12.31 -6.51
C ILE A 106 13.82 11.22 -7.44
N HIS A 107 14.30 9.98 -7.34
CA HIS A 107 13.78 8.88 -8.13
C HIS A 107 12.29 8.62 -7.86
N LEU A 108 11.84 8.70 -6.59
CA LEU A 108 10.44 8.56 -6.19
C LEU A 108 9.55 9.58 -6.88
N TYR A 109 9.87 10.86 -6.76
CA TYR A 109 9.05 11.89 -7.40
C TYR A 109 9.06 11.76 -8.93
N ASN A 110 10.20 11.42 -9.54
CA ASN A 110 10.24 11.17 -10.98
C ASN A 110 9.38 9.98 -11.41
N LYS A 111 9.41 8.87 -10.65
CA LYS A 111 8.56 7.69 -10.89
C LYS A 111 7.08 8.04 -10.76
N MET A 112 6.71 8.84 -9.76
CA MET A 112 5.34 9.33 -9.57
C MET A 112 4.89 10.23 -10.72
N LEU A 113 5.70 11.22 -11.10
CA LEU A 113 5.40 12.12 -12.22
C LEU A 113 5.22 11.36 -13.54
N LYS A 114 6.10 10.39 -13.81
CA LYS A 114 5.98 9.52 -14.98
C LYS A 114 4.68 8.72 -14.96
N PHE A 115 4.34 8.12 -13.81
CA PHE A 115 3.08 7.37 -13.67
C PHE A 115 1.87 8.25 -13.95
N TRP A 116 1.83 9.47 -13.40
CA TRP A 116 0.74 10.41 -13.65
C TRP A 116 0.63 10.78 -15.13
N SER A 117 1.74 11.13 -15.77
CA SER A 117 1.77 11.47 -17.20
C SER A 117 1.29 10.35 -18.12
N GLN A 118 1.37 9.10 -17.69
CA GLN A 118 0.96 7.93 -18.48
C GLN A 118 -0.49 7.51 -18.24
N ASN A 119 -1.07 7.88 -17.09
CA ASN A 119 -2.33 7.31 -16.61
C ASN A 119 -3.43 8.35 -16.37
N LEU A 120 -3.13 9.65 -16.45
CA LEU A 120 -4.11 10.74 -16.44
C LEU A 120 -4.22 11.33 -17.84
#